data_AF-A0A077KPZ0-F1
#
_entry.id   AF-A0A077KPZ0-F1
#
_cell.length_a   1.000
_cell.length_b   1.000
_cell.length_c   1.000
_cell.angle_alpha   90.00
_cell.angle_beta   90.00
_cell.angle_gamma   90.00
#
_symmetry.space_group_name_H-M   'P 1'
#
loop_
_entity.id
_entity.type
_entity.pdbx_description
1 polymer ?
#
loop_
_entity_poly.entity_id
_entity_poly.type
_entity_poly.pdbx_seq_one_letter_code
_entity_poly.pdbx_strand_id
1 'polypeptide(L)'
;MRKNLFVMFGLFASICIMAQSFTRGTNLIKDRRYESQNGQYFLTFQNDGNLVVYNRRNQPKWDSKTQGEGTRAIFQDDGNLVVYNYSGNAVFSTNTVNKNATSLEMQDDGNLVIYNRRRNALWSSNDNSNGNSNNTGSYSRGNIYKGFRFVKGEKIYSEDYNYYLIFQTDGNLVMYSNGNKKDIWSTATAGRGRSAIFQDDGNLVVYDSSNRPVYSTGVSSSNIDRLSVQNDGNIVIYNNNGSIVWANKK
;
A
#
# COMPACT_ATOMS: atom_id res chain seq x y z
N MET A 1 -60.57 -23.52 -3.82
CA MET A 1 -59.26 -24.12 -4.15
C MET A 1 -58.21 -23.02 -4.24
N ARG A 2 -57.49 -22.75 -3.15
CA ARG A 2 -56.42 -21.74 -3.12
C ARG A 2 -55.12 -22.37 -3.65
N LYS A 3 -54.54 -21.79 -4.70
CA LYS A 3 -53.25 -22.17 -5.27
C LYS A 3 -52.15 -21.52 -4.43
N ASN A 4 -51.30 -22.31 -3.79
CA ASN A 4 -50.12 -21.81 -3.07
C ASN A 4 -49.00 -21.56 -4.09
N LEU A 5 -48.61 -20.30 -4.24
CA LEU A 5 -47.47 -19.86 -5.02
C LEU A 5 -46.22 -19.96 -4.13
N PHE A 6 -45.35 -20.94 -4.40
CA PHE A 6 -44.01 -20.98 -3.81
C PHE A 6 -43.12 -19.96 -4.52
N VAL A 7 -42.85 -18.83 -3.88
CA VAL A 7 -41.78 -17.92 -4.29
C VAL A 7 -40.53 -18.33 -3.51
N MET A 8 -39.59 -19.00 -4.19
CA MET A 8 -38.24 -19.19 -3.67
C MET A 8 -37.53 -17.83 -3.66
N PHE A 9 -37.37 -17.24 -2.48
CA PHE A 9 -36.40 -16.18 -2.26
C PHE A 9 -35.01 -16.80 -2.28
N GLY A 10 -34.34 -16.70 -3.44
CA GLY A 10 -32.89 -16.91 -3.54
C GLY A 10 -32.18 -15.77 -2.82
N LEU A 11 -31.83 -15.99 -1.56
CA LEU A 11 -30.99 -15.08 -0.78
C LEU A 11 -29.56 -15.16 -1.34
N PHE A 12 -29.22 -14.31 -2.30
CA PHE A 12 -27.81 -14.05 -2.62
C PHE A 12 -27.22 -13.30 -1.42
N ALA A 13 -26.65 -14.04 -0.48
CA ALA A 13 -25.73 -13.47 0.49
C ALA A 13 -24.54 -12.94 -0.32
N SER A 14 -24.53 -11.64 -0.58
CA SER A 14 -23.32 -10.92 -0.93
C SER A 14 -22.36 -11.08 0.24
N ILE A 15 -21.50 -12.10 0.18
CA ILE A 15 -20.34 -12.18 1.05
C ILE A 15 -19.52 -10.95 0.70
N CYS A 16 -19.63 -9.92 1.52
CA CYS A 16 -18.73 -8.80 1.50
C CYS A 16 -17.36 -9.36 1.91
N ILE A 17 -16.57 -9.80 0.92
CA ILE A 17 -15.17 -10.17 1.13
C ILE A 17 -14.45 -8.83 1.34
N MET A 18 -14.56 -8.30 2.55
CA MET A 18 -13.65 -7.27 3.02
C MET A 18 -12.23 -7.82 2.84
N ALA A 19 -11.30 -7.04 2.29
CA ALA A 19 -9.87 -7.36 2.35
C ALA A 19 -9.56 -7.91 3.75
N GLN A 20 -8.90 -9.06 3.84
CA GLN A 20 -8.60 -9.62 5.15
C GLN A 20 -7.51 -8.75 5.79
N SER A 21 -7.94 -7.75 6.56
CA SER A 21 -7.07 -7.01 7.47
C SER A 21 -6.82 -7.86 8.69
N PHE A 22 -5.55 -8.05 9.04
CA PHE A 22 -5.17 -8.77 10.24
C PHE A 22 -5.04 -7.76 11.36
N THR A 23 -5.75 -8.00 12.47
CA THR A 23 -5.51 -7.27 13.71
C THR A 23 -4.29 -7.83 14.42
N ARG A 24 -3.68 -7.03 15.28
CA ARG A 24 -2.58 -7.49 16.12
C ARG A 24 -3.00 -8.70 16.98
N GLY A 25 -2.05 -9.59 17.26
CA GLY A 25 -2.25 -10.87 17.93
C GLY A 25 -2.67 -12.02 16.99
N THR A 26 -2.83 -11.76 15.70
CA THR A 26 -3.31 -12.77 14.73
C THR A 26 -2.20 -13.73 14.32
N ASN A 27 -2.38 -15.02 14.60
CA ASN A 27 -1.56 -16.10 14.02
C ASN A 27 -2.02 -16.40 12.59
N LEU A 28 -1.07 -16.54 11.68
CA LEU A 28 -1.32 -16.96 10.31
C LEU A 28 -1.31 -18.50 10.26
N ILE A 29 -2.44 -19.07 9.87
CA ILE A 29 -2.68 -20.51 9.85
C ILE A 29 -1.99 -21.11 8.62
N LYS A 30 -1.32 -22.24 8.80
CA LYS A 30 -0.64 -22.95 7.70
C LYS A 30 -1.61 -23.27 6.55
N ASP A 31 -1.16 -23.03 5.33
CA ASP A 31 -1.85 -23.19 4.04
C ASP A 31 -3.20 -22.45 3.89
N ARG A 32 -3.59 -21.62 4.87
CA ARG A 32 -4.74 -20.73 4.72
C ARG A 32 -4.38 -19.60 3.76
N ARG A 33 -5.24 -19.37 2.77
CA ARG A 33 -5.17 -18.20 1.89
C ARG A 33 -5.88 -17.02 2.53
N TYR A 34 -5.19 -15.90 2.58
CA TYR A 34 -5.74 -14.61 2.98
C TYR A 34 -5.76 -13.70 1.75
N GLU A 35 -6.94 -13.58 1.13
CA GLU A 35 -7.10 -12.95 -0.17
C GLU A 35 -7.15 -11.42 -0.10
N SER A 36 -6.66 -10.77 -1.17
CA SER A 36 -6.98 -9.38 -1.47
C SER A 36 -8.47 -9.23 -1.78
N GLN A 37 -9.01 -8.01 -1.70
CA GLN A 37 -10.43 -7.74 -1.90
C GLN A 37 -10.92 -8.09 -3.32
N ASN A 38 -10.08 -7.89 -4.34
CA ASN A 38 -10.34 -8.29 -5.72
C ASN A 38 -10.07 -9.78 -6.00
N GLY A 39 -9.59 -10.52 -4.99
CA GLY A 39 -9.22 -11.92 -5.06
C GLY A 39 -8.03 -12.24 -5.98
N GLN A 40 -7.32 -11.25 -6.52
CA GLN A 40 -6.22 -11.45 -7.47
C GLN A 40 -4.90 -11.84 -6.79
N TYR A 41 -4.78 -11.62 -5.48
CA TYR A 41 -3.59 -11.93 -4.71
C TYR A 41 -3.96 -12.58 -3.39
N PHE A 42 -3.04 -13.32 -2.81
CA PHE A 42 -3.22 -13.88 -1.48
C PHE A 42 -1.89 -14.06 -0.74
N LEU A 43 -1.94 -13.89 0.58
CA LEU A 43 -0.89 -14.29 1.50
C LEU A 43 -1.16 -15.71 1.99
N THR A 44 -0.11 -16.54 2.10
CA THR A 44 -0.19 -17.85 2.75
C THR A 44 1.08 -18.12 3.57
N PHE A 45 0.91 -18.68 4.77
CA PHE A 45 2.02 -19.29 5.50
C PHE A 45 2.05 -20.77 5.12
N GLN A 46 3.01 -21.16 4.31
CA GLN A 46 3.05 -22.49 3.72
C GLN A 46 3.42 -23.57 4.73
N ASN A 47 3.00 -24.80 4.45
CA ASN A 47 3.35 -25.96 5.27
C ASN A 47 4.86 -26.17 5.44
N ASP A 48 5.65 -25.81 4.42
CA ASP A 48 7.11 -25.85 4.41
C ASP A 48 7.79 -24.76 5.26
N GLY A 49 7.00 -23.88 5.88
CA GLY A 49 7.47 -22.83 6.77
C GLY A 49 7.75 -21.50 6.10
N ASN A 50 7.47 -21.32 4.80
CA ASN A 50 7.65 -20.02 4.15
C ASN A 50 6.37 -19.17 4.20
N LEU A 51 6.48 -17.88 4.51
CA LEU A 51 5.39 -16.90 4.31
C LEU A 51 5.51 -16.28 2.92
N VAL A 52 4.47 -16.42 2.09
CA VAL A 52 4.54 -16.08 0.66
C VAL A 52 3.30 -15.31 0.20
N VAL A 53 3.53 -14.27 -0.61
CA VAL A 53 2.49 -13.57 -1.38
C VAL A 53 2.47 -14.16 -2.79
N TYR A 54 1.29 -14.56 -3.24
CA TYR A 54 1.03 -15.08 -4.58
C TYR A 54 0.04 -14.22 -5.33
N ASN A 55 0.11 -14.26 -6.66
CA ASN A 55 -1.04 -13.91 -7.49
C ASN A 55 -2.01 -15.09 -7.66
N ARG A 56 -3.19 -14.86 -8.24
CA ARG A 56 -4.24 -15.86 -8.46
C ARG A 56 -3.82 -17.04 -9.34
N ARG A 57 -2.73 -16.88 -10.12
CA ARG A 57 -2.12 -17.92 -10.95
C ARG A 57 -1.07 -18.75 -10.20
N ASN A 58 -0.98 -18.60 -8.88
CA ASN A 58 0.02 -19.23 -8.01
C ASN A 58 1.48 -18.88 -8.38
N GLN A 59 1.72 -17.70 -8.95
CA GLN A 59 3.08 -17.19 -9.15
C GLN A 59 3.52 -16.38 -7.91
N PRO A 60 4.68 -16.69 -7.30
CA PRO A 60 5.14 -15.97 -6.12
C PRO A 60 5.54 -14.54 -6.50
N LYS A 61 5.13 -13.58 -5.66
CA LYS A 61 5.44 -12.16 -5.82
C LYS A 61 6.43 -11.67 -4.76
N TRP A 62 6.37 -12.25 -3.57
CA TRP A 62 7.30 -12.02 -2.47
C TRP A 62 7.30 -13.25 -1.54
N ASP A 63 8.42 -13.52 -0.89
CA ASP A 63 8.50 -14.51 0.17
C ASP A 63 9.49 -14.14 1.28
N SER A 64 9.21 -14.62 2.49
CA SER A 64 10.00 -14.35 3.69
C SER A 64 11.36 -15.07 3.75
N LYS A 65 11.65 -15.97 2.81
CA LYS A 65 12.86 -16.83 2.79
C LYS A 65 13.03 -17.71 4.04
N THR A 66 11.92 -18.16 4.63
CA THR A 66 11.93 -18.98 5.86
C THR A 66 11.62 -20.46 5.64
N GLN A 67 11.65 -20.90 4.37
CA GLN A 67 11.41 -22.29 3.99
C GLN A 67 12.36 -23.24 4.74
N GLY A 68 11.80 -24.31 5.31
CA GLY A 68 12.54 -25.32 6.07
C GLY A 68 12.77 -24.97 7.54
N GLU A 69 12.55 -23.71 7.94
CA GLU A 69 12.78 -23.26 9.32
C GLU A 69 11.52 -22.74 10.01
N GLY A 70 10.61 -22.11 9.27
CA GLY A 70 9.43 -21.46 9.83
C GLY A 70 8.38 -22.44 10.38
N THR A 71 7.92 -22.19 11.60
CA THR A 71 6.91 -22.99 12.29
C THR A 71 5.67 -22.20 12.68
N ARG A 72 5.84 -20.90 12.93
CA ARG A 72 4.74 -20.00 13.32
C ARG A 72 4.94 -18.62 12.70
N ALA A 73 3.95 -18.16 11.95
CA ALA A 73 3.85 -16.77 11.50
C ALA A 73 2.78 -16.03 12.30
N ILE A 74 3.08 -14.82 12.78
CA ILE A 74 2.17 -14.02 13.63
C ILE A 74 2.36 -12.53 13.37
N PHE A 75 1.25 -11.79 13.27
CA PHE A 75 1.23 -10.34 13.39
C PHE A 75 0.98 -9.99 14.87
N GLN A 76 2.02 -9.59 15.58
CA GLN A 76 2.09 -9.51 17.03
C GLN A 76 1.44 -8.24 17.59
N ASP A 77 1.19 -8.24 18.90
CA ASP A 77 0.61 -7.10 19.66
C ASP A 77 1.47 -5.84 19.65
N ASP A 78 2.77 -5.99 19.43
CA ASP A 78 3.72 -4.89 19.29
C ASP A 78 3.76 -4.28 17.88
N GLY A 79 2.97 -4.83 16.94
CA GLY A 79 2.88 -4.38 15.57
C GLY A 79 3.92 -4.97 14.62
N ASN A 80 4.63 -6.03 15.02
CA ASN A 80 5.62 -6.72 14.21
C ASN A 80 5.01 -7.96 13.52
N LEU A 81 5.31 -8.18 12.24
CA LEU A 81 5.04 -9.46 11.57
C LEU A 81 6.31 -10.31 11.65
N VAL A 82 6.20 -11.49 12.26
CA VAL A 82 7.34 -12.36 12.57
C VAL A 82 7.05 -13.79 12.17
N VAL A 83 8.05 -14.45 11.59
CA VAL A 83 8.09 -15.92 11.45
C VAL A 83 9.11 -16.46 12.46
N TYR A 84 8.68 -17.40 13.29
CA TYR A 84 9.50 -18.08 14.27
C TYR A 84 9.82 -19.51 13.82
N ASN A 85 10.97 -20.04 14.27
CA ASN A 85 11.32 -21.45 14.13
C ASN A 85 10.96 -22.27 15.40
N TYR A 86 11.25 -23.58 15.39
CA TYR A 86 10.96 -24.49 16.53
C TYR A 86 11.64 -24.08 17.84
N SER A 87 12.80 -23.44 17.78
CA SER A 87 13.53 -22.95 18.96
C SER A 87 12.96 -21.64 19.52
N GLY A 88 11.94 -21.07 18.87
CA GLY A 88 11.36 -19.77 19.25
C GLY A 88 12.16 -18.57 18.76
N ASN A 89 13.16 -18.77 17.88
CA ASN A 89 13.93 -17.69 17.29
C ASN A 89 13.17 -17.08 16.10
N ALA A 90 13.20 -15.76 15.98
CA ALA A 90 12.66 -15.06 14.81
C ALA A 90 13.60 -15.30 13.61
N VAL A 91 13.08 -15.96 12.57
CA VAL A 91 13.78 -16.21 11.30
C VAL A 91 13.38 -15.23 10.19
N PHE A 92 12.29 -14.49 10.40
CA PHE A 92 11.93 -13.29 9.63
C PHE A 92 11.25 -12.28 10.54
N SER A 93 11.49 -11.00 10.33
CA SER A 93 10.78 -9.91 10.99
C SER A 93 10.67 -8.68 10.09
N THR A 94 9.52 -8.00 10.16
CA THR A 94 9.32 -6.70 9.47
C THR A 94 9.98 -5.53 10.18
N ASN A 95 10.53 -5.72 11.38
CA ASN A 95 11.15 -4.68 12.20
C ASN A 95 10.22 -3.46 12.41
N THR A 96 8.93 -3.75 12.66
CA THR A 96 7.88 -2.75 12.90
C THR A 96 7.45 -2.65 14.36
N VAL A 97 8.17 -3.32 15.27
CA VAL A 97 8.00 -3.22 16.73
C VAL A 97 7.96 -1.76 17.18
N ASN A 98 6.99 -1.40 18.01
CA ASN A 98 6.81 -0.05 18.57
C ASN A 98 6.62 1.09 17.55
N LYS A 99 6.37 0.79 16.26
CA LYS A 99 6.08 1.81 15.23
C LYS A 99 4.58 2.19 15.15
N ASN A 100 3.80 1.85 16.18
CA ASN A 100 2.35 2.05 16.25
C ASN A 100 1.59 1.35 15.12
N ALA A 101 2.06 0.19 14.69
CA ALA A 101 1.35 -0.61 13.70
C ALA A 101 -0.02 -1.04 14.23
N THR A 102 -1.03 -1.03 13.37
CA THR A 102 -2.40 -1.36 13.72
C THR A 102 -3.01 -2.42 12.81
N SER A 103 -2.57 -2.50 11.55
CA SER A 103 -3.07 -3.48 10.59
C SER A 103 -1.97 -4.02 9.70
N LEU A 104 -2.13 -5.28 9.31
CA LEU A 104 -1.47 -5.90 8.16
C LEU A 104 -2.55 -6.10 7.10
N GLU A 105 -2.28 -5.77 5.84
CA GLU A 105 -3.27 -5.75 4.76
C GLU A 105 -2.68 -6.37 3.49
N MET A 106 -3.37 -7.38 2.94
CA MET A 106 -3.11 -7.89 1.60
C MET A 106 -3.87 -7.03 0.58
N GLN A 107 -3.15 -6.27 -0.22
CA GLN A 107 -3.72 -5.31 -1.15
C GLN A 107 -4.01 -5.91 -2.53
N ASP A 108 -4.90 -5.23 -3.25
CA ASP A 108 -5.41 -5.59 -4.58
C ASP A 108 -4.36 -5.50 -5.69
N ASP A 109 -3.20 -4.91 -5.41
CA ASP A 109 -2.06 -4.79 -6.31
C ASP A 109 -0.97 -5.85 -6.04
N GLY A 110 -1.18 -6.73 -5.05
CA GLY A 110 -0.22 -7.76 -4.69
C GLY A 110 0.82 -7.33 -3.66
N ASN A 111 0.63 -6.17 -3.01
CA ASN A 111 1.48 -5.74 -1.92
C ASN A 111 0.91 -6.14 -0.54
N LEU A 112 1.75 -6.71 0.31
CA LEU A 112 1.45 -6.94 1.71
C LEU A 112 2.01 -5.78 2.53
N VAL A 113 1.14 -5.02 3.21
CA VAL A 113 1.53 -3.77 3.87
C VAL A 113 1.14 -3.77 5.34
N ILE A 114 2.04 -3.25 6.18
CA ILE A 114 1.74 -2.92 7.59
C ILE A 114 1.47 -1.43 7.70
N TYR A 115 0.33 -1.05 8.28
CA TYR A 115 -0.06 0.34 8.50
C TYR A 115 -0.10 0.71 9.98
N ASN A 116 0.10 2.00 10.28
CA ASN A 116 -0.30 2.59 11.56
C ASN A 116 -1.73 3.15 11.51
N ARG A 117 -2.22 3.66 12.66
CA ARG A 117 -3.58 4.23 12.78
C ARG A 117 -3.86 5.42 11.84
N ARG A 118 -2.83 6.13 11.39
CA ARG A 118 -2.92 7.24 10.43
C ARG A 118 -2.84 6.77 8.98
N ARG A 119 -2.84 5.45 8.74
CA ARG A 119 -2.65 4.82 7.42
C ARG A 119 -1.30 5.13 6.76
N ASN A 120 -0.28 5.45 7.54
CA ASN A 120 1.09 5.45 7.02
C ASN A 120 1.61 4.02 6.95
N ALA A 121 2.14 3.62 5.79
CA ALA A 121 2.83 2.34 5.63
C ALA A 121 4.11 2.34 6.48
N LEU A 122 4.30 1.27 7.27
CA LEU A 122 5.45 1.04 8.12
C LEU A 122 6.41 0.00 7.54
N TRP A 123 5.88 -0.90 6.71
CA TRP A 123 6.60 -1.94 5.97
C TRP A 123 5.74 -2.41 4.79
N SER A 124 6.38 -2.84 3.71
CA SER A 124 5.74 -3.36 2.50
C SER A 124 6.56 -4.49 1.89
N SER A 125 5.90 -5.54 1.40
CA SER A 125 6.58 -6.68 0.74
C SER A 125 7.30 -6.30 -0.55
N ASN A 126 6.94 -5.16 -1.15
CA ASN A 126 7.59 -4.65 -2.36
C ASN A 126 8.91 -3.90 -2.10
N ASP A 127 9.29 -3.72 -0.84
CA ASP A 127 10.54 -3.03 -0.47
C ASP A 127 11.70 -4.03 -0.45
N ASN A 128 12.65 -3.96 -1.39
CA ASN A 128 13.85 -4.82 -1.38
C ASN A 128 14.86 -4.47 -0.26
N SER A 129 14.53 -3.58 0.68
CA SER A 129 15.44 -3.30 1.79
C SER A 129 15.28 -4.38 2.85
N ASN A 130 16.19 -5.37 2.83
CA ASN A 130 16.41 -6.31 3.93
C ASN A 130 16.53 -5.55 5.26
N GLY A 131 15.44 -5.47 6.01
CA GLY A 131 15.37 -5.35 7.46
C GLY A 131 16.08 -4.19 8.16
N ASN A 132 16.78 -3.27 7.48
CA ASN A 132 17.56 -2.25 8.18
C ASN A 132 17.38 -0.88 7.52
N SER A 133 16.28 -0.21 7.85
CA SER A 133 16.14 1.22 7.61
C SER A 133 15.43 1.86 8.79
N ASN A 134 16.21 2.59 9.59
CA ASN A 134 15.74 3.60 10.53
C ASN A 134 15.26 4.88 9.80
N ASN A 135 14.70 4.74 8.61
CA ASN A 135 14.19 5.85 7.83
C ASN A 135 12.70 5.65 7.57
N THR A 136 11.92 6.51 8.20
CA THR A 136 10.49 6.73 7.97
C THR A 136 10.22 6.93 6.48
N GLY A 137 9.25 6.19 5.92
CA GLY A 137 8.69 6.47 4.58
C GLY A 137 8.95 5.44 3.48
N SER A 138 8.96 4.14 3.78
CA SER A 138 9.03 3.11 2.71
C SER A 138 7.64 2.89 2.11
N TYR A 139 7.40 3.62 1.02
CA TYR A 139 6.17 3.54 0.23
C TYR A 139 6.39 2.57 -0.93
N SER A 140 5.46 1.62 -1.09
CA SER A 140 5.37 0.68 -2.22
C SER A 140 5.87 1.37 -3.48
N ARG A 141 6.98 0.90 -4.06
CA ARG A 141 7.68 1.63 -5.13
C ARG A 141 6.70 2.18 -6.17
N GLY A 142 6.70 3.49 -6.35
CA GLY A 142 5.78 4.22 -7.22
C GLY A 142 4.39 4.51 -6.65
N ASN A 143 3.81 3.67 -5.81
CA ASN A 143 2.43 3.82 -5.34
C ASN A 143 2.30 4.60 -4.02
N ILE A 144 1.37 5.56 -4.04
CA ILE A 144 1.01 6.48 -2.95
C ILE A 144 -0.48 6.30 -2.67
N TYR A 145 -0.83 5.82 -1.48
CA TYR A 145 -2.23 5.59 -1.10
C TYR A 145 -2.84 6.78 -0.36
N LYS A 146 -4.17 6.81 -0.35
CA LYS A 146 -4.96 7.86 0.31
C LYS A 146 -4.56 8.07 1.78
N GLY A 147 -4.58 9.33 2.21
CA GLY A 147 -4.11 9.80 3.52
C GLY A 147 -2.63 10.15 3.57
N PHE A 148 -1.87 9.87 2.50
CA PHE A 148 -0.44 10.11 2.45
C PHE A 148 -0.08 11.59 2.49
N ARG A 149 0.82 11.95 3.40
CA ARG A 149 1.38 13.31 3.52
C ARG A 149 2.82 13.32 3.04
N PHE A 150 3.12 14.19 2.09
CA PHE A 150 4.47 14.33 1.56
C PHE A 150 5.35 15.09 2.55
N VAL A 151 6.51 14.51 2.86
CA VAL A 151 7.56 15.15 3.64
C VAL A 151 8.47 15.93 2.70
N LYS A 152 8.84 17.16 3.11
CA LYS A 152 9.74 17.98 2.32
C LYS A 152 11.11 17.32 2.18
N GLY A 153 11.60 17.19 0.96
CA GLY A 153 12.91 16.60 0.64
C GLY A 153 12.89 15.09 0.41
N GLU A 154 11.81 14.39 0.78
CA GLU A 154 11.69 12.96 0.54
C GLU A 154 11.30 12.66 -0.90
N LYS A 155 11.94 11.65 -1.49
CA LYS A 155 11.72 11.21 -2.87
C LYS A 155 10.92 9.92 -2.88
N ILE A 156 9.92 9.88 -3.74
CA ILE A 156 9.13 8.68 -4.01
C ILE A 156 9.47 8.26 -5.43
N TYR A 157 10.22 7.18 -5.56
CA TYR A 157 10.72 6.70 -6.84
C TYR A 157 9.67 5.87 -7.57
N SER A 158 9.73 5.89 -8.90
CA SER A 158 9.15 4.84 -9.74
C SER A 158 9.78 3.49 -9.41
N GLU A 159 9.13 2.40 -9.82
CA GLU A 159 9.59 1.04 -9.55
C GLU A 159 11.00 0.76 -10.09
N ASP A 160 11.33 1.32 -11.25
CA ASP A 160 12.64 1.21 -11.90
C ASP A 160 13.67 2.27 -11.47
N TYR A 161 13.31 3.15 -10.52
CA TYR A 161 14.13 4.28 -10.05
C TYR A 161 14.52 5.32 -11.13
N ASN A 162 13.94 5.27 -12.32
CA ASN A 162 14.23 6.23 -13.38
C ASN A 162 13.48 7.56 -13.20
N TYR A 163 12.50 7.61 -12.30
CA TYR A 163 11.73 8.80 -12.00
C TYR A 163 11.47 8.94 -10.51
N TYR A 164 11.22 10.16 -10.06
CA TYR A 164 10.76 10.38 -8.69
C TYR A 164 9.88 11.60 -8.55
N LEU A 165 8.95 11.54 -7.60
CA LEU A 165 8.14 12.64 -7.10
C LEU A 165 8.74 13.16 -5.78
N ILE A 166 8.86 14.47 -5.63
CA ILE A 166 9.41 15.11 -4.44
C ILE A 166 8.61 16.37 -4.07
N PHE A 167 8.26 16.51 -2.80
CA PHE A 167 7.83 17.80 -2.27
C PHE A 167 9.07 18.57 -1.84
N GLN A 168 9.44 19.59 -2.60
CA GLN A 168 10.68 20.33 -2.42
C GLN A 168 10.60 21.29 -1.22
N THR A 169 11.76 21.72 -0.74
CA THR A 169 11.86 22.63 0.41
C THR A 169 11.23 23.99 0.14
N ASP A 170 11.31 24.45 -1.11
CA ASP A 170 10.67 25.67 -1.61
C ASP A 170 9.13 25.60 -1.62
N GLY A 171 8.54 24.42 -1.36
CA GLY A 171 7.09 24.22 -1.34
C GLY A 171 6.50 23.77 -2.67
N ASN A 172 7.32 23.36 -3.65
CA ASN A 172 6.82 22.82 -4.90
C ASN A 172 6.75 21.29 -4.88
N LEU A 173 5.65 20.69 -5.32
CA LEU A 173 5.59 19.24 -5.61
C LEU A 173 5.95 19.01 -7.07
N VAL A 174 7.02 18.23 -7.32
CA VAL A 174 7.67 18.12 -8.64
C VAL A 174 8.06 16.68 -8.94
N MET A 175 7.89 16.28 -10.20
CA MET A 175 8.40 15.03 -10.76
C MET A 175 9.66 15.28 -11.58
N TYR A 176 10.66 14.44 -11.39
CA TYR A 176 11.91 14.46 -12.16
C TYR A 176 12.21 13.11 -12.80
N SER A 177 13.00 13.15 -13.87
CA SER A 177 13.81 12.01 -14.27
C SER A 177 15.00 11.88 -13.31
N ASN A 178 15.35 10.66 -12.94
CA ASN A 178 16.53 10.39 -12.15
C ASN A 178 17.77 10.49 -13.04
N GLY A 179 18.79 11.22 -12.61
CA GLY A 179 20.00 11.49 -13.40
C GLY A 179 19.92 12.72 -14.32
N ASN A 180 18.73 13.15 -14.74
CA ASN A 180 18.53 14.41 -15.46
C ASN A 180 17.67 15.37 -14.61
N LYS A 181 18.26 16.47 -14.13
CA LYS A 181 17.60 17.44 -13.23
C LYS A 181 16.48 18.27 -13.90
N LYS A 182 16.06 17.91 -15.11
CA LYS A 182 14.90 18.53 -15.76
C LYS A 182 13.60 17.99 -15.16
N ASP A 183 12.74 18.89 -14.72
CA ASP A 183 11.41 18.55 -14.25
C ASP A 183 10.52 18.08 -15.41
N ILE A 184 9.75 17.04 -15.13
CA ILE A 184 8.80 16.44 -16.08
C ILE A 184 7.40 17.01 -15.85
N TRP A 185 7.10 17.32 -14.59
CA TRP A 185 5.84 17.89 -14.16
C TRP A 185 6.01 18.61 -12.82
N SER A 186 5.23 19.67 -12.60
CA SER A 186 5.24 20.45 -11.37
C SER A 186 3.85 21.00 -11.05
N THR A 187 3.56 21.13 -9.76
CA THR A 187 2.38 21.87 -9.26
C THR A 187 2.52 23.39 -9.36
N ALA A 188 3.71 23.91 -9.66
CA ALA A 188 4.03 25.35 -9.68
C ALA A 188 3.69 26.08 -8.36
N THR A 189 3.92 25.41 -7.23
CA THR A 189 3.58 25.93 -5.89
C THR A 189 4.77 26.46 -5.09
N ALA A 190 5.92 26.64 -5.74
CA ALA A 190 7.13 27.21 -5.13
C ALA A 190 6.83 28.55 -4.44
N GLY A 191 7.34 28.73 -3.22
CA GLY A 191 7.11 29.90 -2.37
C GLY A 191 5.75 29.95 -1.69
N ARG A 192 4.80 29.08 -2.06
CA ARG A 192 3.42 29.08 -1.52
C ARG A 192 3.05 27.76 -0.83
N GLY A 193 3.58 26.63 -1.28
CA GLY A 193 3.24 25.32 -0.74
C GLY A 193 3.86 25.06 0.64
N ARG A 194 2.98 24.91 1.64
CA ARG A 194 3.34 24.55 3.01
C ARG A 194 3.25 23.05 3.27
N SER A 195 2.24 22.39 2.71
CA SER A 195 2.06 20.94 2.84
C SER A 195 1.43 20.35 1.58
N ALA A 196 1.78 19.10 1.26
CA ALA A 196 1.18 18.34 0.18
C ALA A 196 0.62 17.02 0.74
N ILE A 197 -0.56 16.61 0.26
CA ILE A 197 -1.28 15.42 0.74
C ILE A 197 -2.05 14.79 -0.43
N PHE A 198 -2.01 13.46 -0.52
CA PHE A 198 -2.96 12.68 -1.28
C PHE A 198 -4.06 12.22 -0.32
N GLN A 199 -5.22 12.87 -0.41
CA GLN A 199 -6.26 12.87 0.62
C GLN A 199 -7.09 11.57 0.64
N ASP A 200 -7.90 11.41 1.69
CA ASP A 200 -8.78 10.24 1.87
C ASP A 200 -9.88 10.12 0.81
N ASP A 201 -10.18 11.23 0.13
CA ASP A 201 -11.10 11.31 -1.02
C ASP A 201 -10.38 11.11 -2.37
N GLY A 202 -9.07 10.88 -2.38
CA GLY A 202 -8.27 10.69 -3.58
C GLY A 202 -7.85 11.97 -4.30
N ASN A 203 -8.00 13.13 -3.67
CA ASN A 203 -7.50 14.39 -4.21
C ASN A 203 -6.03 14.61 -3.85
N LEU A 204 -5.19 14.96 -4.82
CA LEU A 204 -3.82 15.41 -4.55
C LEU A 204 -3.84 16.93 -4.39
N VAL A 205 -3.54 17.41 -3.18
CA VAL A 205 -3.66 18.82 -2.84
C VAL A 205 -2.36 19.35 -2.24
N VAL A 206 -1.98 20.56 -2.66
CA VAL A 206 -0.96 21.38 -1.99
C VAL A 206 -1.64 22.56 -1.32
N TYR A 207 -1.36 22.76 -0.03
CA TYR A 207 -1.92 23.82 0.80
C TYR A 207 -0.89 24.90 1.13
N ASP A 208 -1.34 26.15 1.25
CA ASP A 208 -0.53 27.27 1.77
C ASP A 208 -0.49 27.33 3.31
N SER A 209 0.17 28.35 3.87
CA SER A 209 0.30 28.56 5.32
C SER A 209 -1.03 28.88 6.02
N SER A 210 -2.05 29.31 5.27
CA SER A 210 -3.41 29.55 5.76
C SER A 210 -4.31 28.34 5.54
N ASN A 211 -3.74 27.19 5.19
CA ASN A 211 -4.45 25.95 4.89
C ASN A 211 -5.44 26.07 3.71
N ARG A 212 -5.16 26.98 2.77
CA ARG A 212 -5.93 27.12 1.52
C ARG A 212 -5.28 26.30 0.42
N PRO A 213 -6.06 25.58 -0.41
CA PRO A 213 -5.50 24.83 -1.52
C PRO A 213 -4.91 25.79 -2.56
N VAL A 214 -3.64 25.61 -2.90
CA VAL A 214 -2.93 26.34 -3.96
C VAL A 214 -2.69 25.47 -5.20
N TYR A 215 -2.87 24.16 -5.07
CA TYR A 215 -2.96 23.20 -6.18
C TYR A 215 -3.92 22.07 -5.78
N SER A 216 -4.65 21.52 -6.75
CA SER A 216 -5.53 20.37 -6.61
C SER A 216 -5.61 19.63 -7.94
N THR A 217 -5.62 18.29 -7.95
CA THR A 217 -5.92 17.53 -9.17
C THR A 217 -7.40 17.63 -9.54
N GLY A 218 -8.26 18.03 -8.60
CA GLY A 218 -9.71 18.12 -8.79
C GLY A 218 -10.42 16.77 -8.81
N VAL A 219 -9.68 15.69 -8.57
CA VAL A 219 -10.24 14.35 -8.42
C VAL A 219 -10.68 14.17 -6.98
N SER A 220 -11.96 13.91 -6.75
CA SER A 220 -12.47 13.57 -5.42
C SER A 220 -13.56 12.52 -5.56
N SER A 221 -13.28 11.30 -5.14
CA SER A 221 -14.22 10.18 -5.18
C SER A 221 -13.84 9.12 -4.15
N SER A 222 -14.85 8.54 -3.50
CA SER A 222 -14.65 7.40 -2.60
C SER A 222 -14.03 6.18 -3.33
N ASN A 223 -14.17 6.12 -4.65
CA ASN A 223 -13.66 5.03 -5.48
C ASN A 223 -12.18 5.18 -5.87
N ILE A 224 -11.48 6.24 -5.44
CA ILE A 224 -10.04 6.36 -5.68
C ILE A 224 -9.27 5.35 -4.82
N ASP A 225 -8.27 4.71 -5.43
CA ASP A 225 -7.38 3.75 -4.80
C ASP A 225 -6.03 4.42 -4.44
N ARG A 226 -5.28 4.82 -5.47
CA ARG A 226 -3.89 5.25 -5.33
C ARG A 226 -3.47 6.28 -6.38
N LEU A 227 -2.41 7.01 -6.07
CA LEU A 227 -1.56 7.74 -7.01
C LEU A 227 -0.32 6.88 -7.30
N SER A 228 0.15 6.85 -8.54
CA SER A 228 1.29 6.04 -8.98
C SER A 228 2.30 6.90 -9.73
N VAL A 229 3.57 6.82 -9.34
CA VAL A 229 4.75 7.35 -10.04
C VAL A 229 5.30 6.22 -10.92
N GLN A 230 5.21 6.40 -12.23
CA GLN A 230 5.41 5.31 -13.18
C GLN A 230 6.76 5.36 -13.87
N ASN A 231 7.19 4.20 -14.37
CA ASN A 231 8.45 3.97 -15.08
C ASN A 231 8.49 4.64 -16.47
N ASP A 232 7.41 5.28 -16.90
CA ASP A 232 7.29 6.01 -18.16
C ASP A 232 7.30 7.54 -17.96
N GLY A 233 7.52 8.01 -16.74
CA GLY A 233 7.52 9.44 -16.43
C GLY A 233 6.13 10.04 -16.27
N ASN A 234 5.13 9.22 -15.92
CA ASN A 234 3.79 9.67 -15.57
C ASN A 234 3.50 9.61 -14.06
N ILE A 235 2.60 10.50 -13.63
CA ILE A 235 1.92 10.43 -12.33
C ILE A 235 0.45 10.20 -12.63
N VAL A 236 -0.09 9.10 -12.11
CA VAL A 236 -1.43 8.62 -12.46
C VAL A 236 -2.24 8.33 -11.22
N ILE A 237 -3.48 8.79 -11.16
CA ILE A 237 -4.44 8.42 -10.12
C ILE A 237 -5.35 7.33 -10.68
N TYR A 238 -5.43 6.21 -9.96
CA TYR A 238 -6.27 5.07 -10.28
C TYR A 238 -7.47 4.98 -9.34
N ASN A 239 -8.59 4.48 -9.86
CA ASN A 239 -9.70 4.00 -9.04
C ASN A 239 -9.51 2.53 -8.61
N ASN A 240 -10.38 2.02 -7.74
CA ASN A 240 -10.34 0.63 -7.26
C ASN A 240 -10.50 -0.42 -8.37
N ASN A 241 -11.02 -0.03 -9.54
CA ASN A 241 -11.12 -0.91 -10.71
C ASN A 241 -9.84 -0.89 -11.58
N GLY A 242 -8.79 -0.19 -11.15
CA GLY A 242 -7.55 -0.02 -11.91
C GLY A 242 -7.68 0.90 -13.13
N SER A 243 -8.77 1.66 -13.26
CA SER A 243 -8.93 2.63 -14.34
C SER A 243 -8.27 3.96 -14.00
N ILE A 244 -7.68 4.61 -15.01
CA ILE A 244 -7.08 5.93 -14.88
C ILE A 244 -8.18 6.97 -14.67
N VAL A 245 -8.06 7.77 -13.61
CA VAL A 245 -8.96 8.90 -13.33
C VAL A 245 -8.28 10.22 -13.64
N TRP A 246 -6.97 10.30 -13.46
CA TRP A 246 -6.16 11.46 -13.78
C TRP A 246 -4.74 11.06 -14.12
N ALA A 247 -4.09 11.80 -15.02
CA ALA A 247 -2.67 11.68 -15.32
C ALA A 247 -2.07 13.06 -15.61
N ASN A 248 -0.77 13.22 -15.34
CA ASN A 248 -0.04 14.47 -15.59
C ASN A 248 0.15 14.79 -17.08
N LYS A 249 0.06 13.80 -17.97
CA LYS A 249 0.11 13.95 -19.43
C LYS A 249 -1.17 13.38 -20.05
N LYS A 250 -1.63 13.99 -21.15
CA LYS A 250 -2.69 13.46 -22.01
C LYS A 250 -2.12 12.39 -22.94
#